data_AF-A0A9E2RLB7-F1
#
_entry.id   AF-A0A9E2RLB7-F1
#
_cell.length_a   1.000
_cell.length_b   1.000
_cell.length_c   1.000
_cell.angle_alpha   90.00
_cell.angle_beta   90.00
_cell.angle_gamma   90.00
#
_symmetry.space_group_name_H-M   'P 1'
#
loop_
_entity.id
_entity.type
_entity.pdbx_description
1 polymer ?
#
loop_
_entity_poly.entity_id
_entity_poly.type
_entity_poly.pdbx_seq_one_letter_code
_entity_poly.pdbx_strand_id
1 'polypeptide(L)'
;LALMKGTCGTCHDTPNVGNHSVSAPLNIGVSDVTSPLDVSYLPVITLRQKADPTKEISTTDPGRALVTGKWADIGKFKGPILRGLSARAPYFHNGSAAGLKEVIEFYNVRFDMKLTEREKADLAAFLSAL
;
A
#
# COMPACT_ATOMS: atom_id res chain seq x y z
N LEU A 1 -11.22 3.77 -7.88
CA LEU A 1 -11.26 3.87 -6.40
C LEU A 1 -11.50 5.34 -6.02
N ALA A 2 -12.27 5.62 -4.97
CA ALA A 2 -12.39 6.98 -4.45
C ALA A 2 -11.01 7.47 -4.01
N LEU A 3 -10.62 8.68 -4.44
CA LEU A 3 -9.43 9.35 -3.92
C LEU A 3 -9.69 9.70 -2.46
N MET A 4 -8.95 9.08 -1.54
CA MET A 4 -8.88 9.57 -0.17
C MET A 4 -8.10 10.89 -0.19
N LYS A 5 -8.77 12.01 0.11
CA LYS A 5 -8.08 13.28 0.38
C LYS A 5 -7.51 13.21 1.79
N GLY A 6 -6.20 12.96 1.91
CA GLY A 6 -5.51 12.90 3.20
C GLY A 6 -3.99 12.98 3.02
N THR A 7 -3.29 13.43 4.07
CA THR A 7 -1.82 13.42 4.11
C THR A 7 -1.32 12.06 4.63
N CYS A 8 0.00 11.80 4.55
CA CYS A 8 0.63 10.60 5.11
C CYS A 8 0.24 10.37 6.59
N GLY A 9 0.10 11.47 7.35
CA GLY A 9 -0.30 11.44 8.76
C GLY A 9 -1.69 10.87 9.00
N THR A 10 -2.59 10.84 8.00
CA THR A 10 -3.91 10.21 8.13
C THR A 10 -3.82 8.71 8.47
N CYS A 11 -2.75 8.05 8.00
CA CYS A 11 -2.51 6.63 8.23
C CYS A 11 -1.28 6.36 9.12
N HIS A 12 -0.39 7.34 9.29
CA HIS A 12 0.83 7.23 10.07
C HIS A 12 0.88 8.34 11.13
N ASP A 13 -0.04 8.29 12.09
CA ASP A 13 -0.27 9.32 13.12
C ASP A 13 0.25 8.94 14.51
N THR A 14 0.52 7.66 14.78
CA THR A 14 0.84 7.22 16.14
C THR A 14 2.23 7.73 16.52
N PRO A 15 2.36 8.49 17.64
CA PRO A 15 3.64 9.03 18.09
C PRO A 15 4.72 7.95 18.20
N ASN A 16 5.96 8.34 17.91
CA ASN A 16 7.16 7.50 17.97
C ASN A 16 7.23 6.30 17.02
N VAL A 17 6.13 5.74 16.53
CA VAL A 17 6.14 4.48 15.76
C VAL A 17 5.73 4.69 14.30
N GLY A 18 4.94 5.73 14.01
CA GLY A 18 4.40 5.97 12.68
C GLY A 18 3.42 4.87 12.26
N ASN A 19 2.74 4.25 13.22
CA ASN A 19 1.61 3.34 12.98
C ASN A 19 0.33 4.17 12.79
N HIS A 20 -0.80 3.51 12.51
CA HIS A 20 -2.13 4.12 12.59
C HIS A 20 -2.77 3.99 13.99
N SER A 21 -3.44 5.05 14.45
CA SER A 21 -4.19 5.08 15.72
C SER A 21 -5.50 4.29 15.63
N VAL A 22 -6.03 4.11 14.43
CA VAL A 22 -7.19 3.25 14.15
C VAL A 22 -6.74 2.07 13.31
N SER A 23 -6.89 0.84 13.81
CA SER A 23 -6.50 -0.38 13.09
C SER A 23 -7.43 -0.69 11.90
N ALA A 24 -7.36 0.13 10.84
CA ALA A 24 -8.10 -0.06 9.60
C ALA A 24 -7.18 -0.56 8.47
N PRO A 25 -7.33 -1.82 8.02
CA PRO A 25 -6.67 -2.29 6.80
C PRO A 25 -7.18 -1.54 5.58
N LEU A 26 -6.29 -1.17 4.66
CA LEU A 26 -6.61 -0.38 3.48
C LEU A 26 -6.15 -1.12 2.22
N ASN A 27 -6.97 -1.02 1.17
CA ASN A 27 -6.56 -1.42 -0.17
C ASN A 27 -6.08 -0.17 -0.92
N ILE A 28 -4.77 -0.08 -1.09
CA ILE A 28 -4.10 1.00 -1.83
C ILE A 28 -3.71 0.61 -3.26
N GLY A 29 -4.00 -0.63 -3.68
CA GLY A 29 -3.76 -1.12 -5.04
C GLY A 29 -2.37 -1.73 -5.30
N VAL A 30 -1.55 -1.96 -4.26
CA VAL A 30 -0.24 -2.62 -4.41
C VAL A 30 -0.38 -4.04 -4.94
N SER A 31 -1.42 -4.77 -4.52
CA SER A 31 -1.68 -6.14 -4.94
C SER A 31 -2.51 -6.25 -6.23
N ASP A 32 -2.88 -5.12 -6.84
CA ASP A 32 -3.64 -5.14 -8.09
C ASP A 32 -2.72 -5.60 -9.23
N VAL A 33 -3.23 -6.45 -10.13
CA VAL A 33 -2.48 -6.88 -11.33
C VAL A 33 -2.18 -5.72 -12.28
N THR A 34 -2.87 -4.60 -12.10
CA THR A 34 -2.68 -3.33 -12.84
C THR A 34 -1.94 -2.28 -12.00
N SER A 35 -1.29 -2.69 -10.90
CA SER A 35 -0.46 -1.80 -10.09
C SER A 35 0.58 -1.07 -10.98
N PRO A 36 0.88 0.21 -10.72
CA PRO A 36 1.96 0.91 -11.43
C PRO A 36 3.37 0.43 -11.03
N LEU A 37 3.48 -0.44 -10.01
CA LEU A 37 4.73 -1.08 -9.62
C LEU A 37 4.97 -2.35 -10.45
N ASP A 38 6.23 -2.78 -10.59
CA ASP A 38 6.51 -4.07 -11.20
C ASP A 38 5.99 -5.19 -10.29
N VAL A 39 4.97 -5.89 -10.77
CA VAL A 39 4.35 -7.05 -10.12
C VAL A 39 4.40 -8.29 -11.02
N SER A 40 5.13 -8.22 -12.13
CA SER A 40 5.18 -9.29 -13.14
C SER A 40 5.82 -10.58 -12.62
N TYR A 41 6.64 -10.49 -11.57
CA TYR A 41 7.29 -11.62 -10.92
C TYR A 41 6.42 -12.31 -9.86
N LEU A 42 5.24 -11.77 -9.54
CA LEU A 42 4.36 -12.30 -8.50
C LEU A 42 3.32 -13.25 -9.09
N PRO A 43 2.85 -14.26 -8.32
CA PRO A 43 1.75 -15.11 -8.76
C PRO A 43 0.46 -14.30 -8.91
N VAL A 44 -0.39 -14.68 -9.86
CA VAL A 44 -1.74 -14.11 -10.02
C VAL A 44 -2.77 -15.09 -9.50
N ILE A 45 -3.59 -14.64 -8.56
CA ILE A 45 -4.67 -15.40 -7.94
C ILE A 45 -6.00 -14.80 -8.38
N THR A 46 -6.84 -15.61 -9.04
CA THR A 46 -8.21 -15.23 -9.37
C THR A 46 -9.17 -15.76 -8.32
N LEU A 47 -9.85 -14.83 -7.65
CA LEU A 47 -10.92 -15.13 -6.70
C LEU A 47 -12.25 -15.00 -7.41
N ARG A 48 -13.14 -15.96 -7.20
CA ARG A 48 -14.53 -15.95 -7.68
C ARG A 48 -15.48 -15.90 -6.50
N GLN A 49 -16.43 -14.98 -6.52
CA GLN A 49 -17.38 -14.85 -5.41
C GLN A 49 -18.37 -16.01 -5.43
N LYS A 50 -18.50 -16.73 -4.31
CA LYS A 50 -19.42 -17.89 -4.21
C LYS A 50 -20.88 -17.53 -4.45
N ALA A 51 -21.33 -16.39 -3.89
CA ALA A 51 -22.71 -15.94 -4.00
C ALA A 51 -23.08 -15.37 -5.38
N ASP A 52 -22.07 -14.95 -6.15
CA ASP A 52 -22.24 -14.36 -7.48
C ASP A 52 -21.03 -14.77 -8.33
N PRO A 53 -21.08 -15.93 -9.00
CA PRO A 53 -19.95 -16.47 -9.76
C PRO A 53 -19.50 -15.61 -10.94
N THR A 54 -20.28 -14.59 -11.32
CA THR A 54 -19.91 -13.60 -12.35
C THR A 54 -18.92 -12.56 -11.83
N LYS A 55 -18.82 -12.41 -10.50
CA LYS A 55 -17.84 -11.54 -9.85
C LYS A 55 -16.53 -12.26 -9.64
N GLU A 56 -15.55 -11.82 -10.39
CA GLU A 56 -14.16 -12.24 -10.26
C GLU A 56 -13.25 -11.05 -10.01
N ILE A 57 -12.17 -11.28 -9.30
CA ILE A 57 -11.06 -10.33 -9.17
C ILE A 57 -9.75 -11.10 -9.22
N SER A 58 -8.80 -10.58 -9.98
CA SER A 58 -7.43 -11.09 -10.02
C SER A 58 -6.52 -10.16 -9.25
N THR A 59 -5.71 -10.73 -8.37
CA THR A 59 -4.78 -10.00 -7.49
C THR A 59 -3.53 -10.83 -7.27
N THR A 60 -2.41 -10.19 -6.97
CA THR A 60 -1.18 -10.89 -6.59
C THR A 60 -1.18 -11.34 -5.14
N ASP A 61 -2.03 -10.75 -4.30
CA ASP A 61 -2.19 -11.10 -2.88
C ASP A 61 -3.58 -10.67 -2.38
N PRO A 62 -4.46 -11.62 -1.99
CA PRO A 62 -5.78 -11.30 -1.45
C PRO A 62 -5.75 -10.54 -0.11
N GLY A 63 -4.62 -10.51 0.60
CA GLY A 63 -4.46 -9.77 1.86
C GLY A 63 -5.40 -10.23 2.95
N ARG A 64 -6.06 -9.29 3.63
CA ARG A 64 -6.96 -9.57 4.77
C ARG A 64 -8.08 -10.55 4.45
N ALA A 65 -8.51 -10.67 3.20
CA ALA A 65 -9.52 -11.63 2.77
C ALA A 65 -9.12 -13.09 3.01
N LEU A 66 -7.82 -13.44 3.04
CA LEU A 66 -7.37 -14.79 3.40
C LEU A 66 -7.74 -15.18 4.83
N VAL A 67 -7.86 -14.19 5.72
CA VAL A 67 -8.22 -14.39 7.12
C VAL A 67 -9.72 -14.30 7.33
N THR A 68 -10.38 -13.34 6.69
CA THR A 68 -11.80 -13.03 6.98
C THR A 68 -12.78 -13.76 6.06
N GLY A 69 -12.34 -14.21 4.88
CA GLY A 69 -13.20 -14.77 3.84
C GLY A 69 -14.15 -13.75 3.19
N LYS A 70 -14.03 -12.45 3.49
CA LYS A 70 -14.94 -11.41 3.01
C LYS A 70 -14.43 -10.81 1.71
N TRP A 71 -15.31 -10.74 0.69
CA TRP A 71 -15.01 -10.08 -0.59
C TRP A 71 -14.59 -8.62 -0.43
N ALA A 72 -15.21 -7.93 0.54
CA ALA A 72 -14.91 -6.53 0.83
C ALA A 72 -13.50 -6.29 1.41
N ASP A 73 -12.77 -7.34 1.81
CA ASP A 73 -11.43 -7.24 2.42
C ASP A 73 -10.30 -7.60 1.46
N ILE A 74 -10.60 -7.87 0.19
CA ILE A 74 -9.60 -8.23 -0.83
C ILE A 74 -8.64 -7.07 -1.06
N GLY A 75 -7.34 -7.38 -1.02
CA GLY A 75 -6.24 -6.42 -1.21
C GLY A 75 -6.06 -5.44 -0.05
N LYS A 76 -6.76 -5.64 1.08
CA LYS A 76 -6.56 -4.78 2.26
C LYS A 76 -5.40 -5.27 3.13
N PHE A 77 -4.49 -4.35 3.45
CA PHE A 77 -3.34 -4.61 4.32
C PHE A 77 -3.27 -3.60 5.46
N LYS A 78 -2.62 -4.00 6.55
CA LYS A 78 -2.29 -3.08 7.65
C LYS A 78 -1.18 -2.13 7.18
N GLY A 79 -1.30 -0.84 7.53
CA GLY A 79 -0.20 0.12 7.33
C GLY A 79 1.05 -0.29 8.13
N PRO A 80 2.26 -0.17 7.55
CA PRO A 80 3.48 -0.51 8.27
C PRO A 80 3.82 0.56 9.32
N ILE A 81 4.64 0.18 10.31
CA ILE A 81 5.32 1.13 11.18
C ILE A 81 6.44 1.83 10.42
N LEU A 82 6.65 3.13 10.63
CA LEU A 82 7.67 3.90 9.92
C LEU A 82 9.01 4.00 10.68
N ARG A 83 9.04 3.66 11.98
CA ARG A 83 10.31 3.61 12.73
C ARG A 83 11.26 2.57 12.15
N GLY A 84 12.49 2.98 11.83
CA GLY A 84 13.52 2.15 11.20
C GLY A 84 13.16 1.71 9.79
N LEU A 85 12.37 2.50 9.05
CA LEU A 85 11.88 2.14 7.71
C LEU A 85 13.01 1.91 6.71
N SER A 86 14.03 2.78 6.70
CA SER A 86 15.10 2.79 5.68
C SER A 86 15.95 1.51 5.66
N ALA A 87 16.00 0.77 6.77
CA ALA A 87 16.74 -0.48 6.88
C ALA A 87 15.97 -1.72 6.36
N ARG A 88 14.78 -1.54 5.76
CA ARG A 88 13.85 -2.64 5.44
C ARG A 88 13.47 -2.74 3.96
N ALA A 89 14.28 -2.20 3.06
CA ALA A 89 14.08 -2.44 1.64
C ALA A 89 14.20 -3.95 1.30
N PRO A 90 13.49 -4.46 0.27
CA PRO A 90 12.50 -3.75 -0.55
C PRO A 90 11.16 -3.53 0.19
N TYR A 91 10.39 -2.54 -0.27
CA TYR A 91 9.19 -2.04 0.39
C TYR A 91 7.89 -2.67 -0.15
N PHE A 92 6.80 -2.43 0.59
CA PHE A 92 5.48 -3.05 0.47
C PHE A 92 5.44 -4.55 0.85
N HIS A 93 4.25 -5.11 1.02
CA HIS A 93 4.06 -6.50 1.46
C HIS A 93 4.57 -7.53 0.44
N ASN A 94 4.78 -7.11 -0.81
CA ASN A 94 5.24 -7.93 -1.91
C ASN A 94 6.66 -7.58 -2.40
N GLY A 95 7.31 -6.56 -1.82
CA GLY A 95 8.66 -6.14 -2.23
C GLY A 95 8.74 -5.39 -3.57
N SER A 96 7.64 -4.87 -4.11
CA SER A 96 7.59 -4.28 -5.46
C SER A 96 8.21 -2.89 -5.59
N ALA A 97 8.77 -2.32 -4.52
CA ALA A 97 9.53 -1.07 -4.55
C ALA A 97 10.93 -1.25 -3.96
N ALA A 98 11.97 -0.99 -4.74
CA ALA A 98 13.36 -1.16 -4.31
C ALA A 98 13.82 -0.08 -3.31
N GLY A 99 13.30 1.14 -3.44
CA GLY A 99 13.73 2.32 -2.70
C GLY A 99 12.58 3.18 -2.17
N LEU A 100 12.93 4.13 -1.31
CA LEU A 100 11.96 5.13 -0.81
C LEU A 100 11.44 6.03 -1.93
N LYS A 101 12.23 6.23 -3.00
CA LYS A 101 11.82 7.03 -4.15
C LYS A 101 10.59 6.42 -4.84
N GLU A 102 10.61 5.12 -5.10
CA GLU A 102 9.49 4.40 -5.71
C GLU A 102 8.27 4.38 -4.78
N VAL A 103 8.48 4.22 -3.47
CA VAL A 103 7.40 4.29 -2.48
C VAL A 103 6.73 5.66 -2.50
N ILE A 104 7.51 6.74 -2.44
CA ILE A 104 6.99 8.11 -2.44
C ILE A 104 6.25 8.41 -3.73
N GLU A 105 6.80 8.01 -4.88
CA GLU A 105 6.15 8.22 -6.18
C GLU A 105 4.84 7.44 -6.27
N PHE A 106 4.80 6.19 -5.79
CA PHE A 106 3.57 5.40 -5.72
C PHE A 106 2.48 6.13 -4.95
N TYR A 107 2.77 6.60 -3.73
CA TYR A 107 1.80 7.34 -2.91
C TYR A 107 1.41 8.68 -3.54
N ASN A 108 2.38 9.40 -4.13
CA ASN A 108 2.14 10.68 -4.80
C ASN A 108 1.10 10.55 -5.92
N VAL A 109 1.26 9.55 -6.79
CA VAL A 109 0.31 9.25 -7.87
C VAL A 109 -1.01 8.71 -7.30
N ARG A 110 -0.93 7.74 -6.39
CA ARG A 110 -2.11 7.01 -5.89
C ARG A 110 -3.11 7.92 -5.18
N PHE A 111 -2.62 8.96 -4.53
CA PHE A 111 -3.43 9.91 -3.75
C PHE A 111 -3.46 11.32 -4.37
N ASP A 112 -2.98 11.51 -5.60
CA ASP A 112 -2.91 12.81 -6.31
C ASP A 112 -2.33 13.92 -5.42
N MET A 113 -1.19 13.64 -4.78
CA MET A 113 -0.59 14.53 -3.78
C MET A 113 0.11 15.74 -4.40
N LYS A 114 0.48 15.65 -5.69
CA LYS A 114 1.13 16.71 -6.48
C LYS A 114 2.41 17.24 -5.84
N LEU A 115 3.18 16.35 -5.21
CA LEU A 115 4.47 16.70 -4.62
C LEU A 115 5.47 17.11 -5.70
N THR A 116 6.17 18.21 -5.45
CA THR A 116 7.32 18.63 -6.23
C THR A 116 8.51 17.68 -6.04
N GLU A 117 9.47 17.69 -6.95
CA GLU A 117 10.70 16.89 -6.79
C GLU A 117 11.45 17.20 -5.49
N ARG A 118 11.41 18.48 -5.05
CA ARG A 118 12.02 18.90 -3.79
C ARG A 118 11.29 18.30 -2.58
N GLU A 119 9.95 18.38 -2.55
CA GLU A 119 9.17 17.79 -1.46
C GLU A 119 9.33 16.27 -1.40
N LYS A 120 9.43 15.59 -2.55
CA LYS A 120 9.74 14.15 -2.60
C LYS A 120 11.12 13.84 -2.02
N ALA A 121 12.13 14.66 -2.32
CA ALA A 121 13.47 14.50 -1.77
C ALA A 121 13.51 14.76 -0.25
N ASP A 122 12.86 15.82 0.21
CA ASP A 122 12.77 16.17 1.63
C ASP A 122 12.03 15.08 2.42
N LEU A 123 10.94 14.53 1.86
CA LEU A 123 10.21 13.41 2.44
C LEU A 123 11.07 12.14 2.51
N ALA A 124 11.84 11.83 1.46
CA ALA A 124 12.77 10.70 1.48
C ALA A 124 13.85 10.85 2.56
N ALA A 125 14.40 12.05 2.73
CA ALA A 125 15.38 12.35 3.78
C ALA A 125 14.77 12.20 5.17
N PHE A 126 13.55 12.72 5.39
CA PHE A 126 12.81 12.55 6.63
C PHE A 126 12.57 11.07 6.96
N LEU A 127 12.02 10.30 6.02
CA LEU A 127 11.75 8.88 6.19
C LEU A 127 13.03 8.06 6.42
N SER A 128 14.16 8.51 5.89
CA SER A 128 15.45 7.85 6.09
C SER A 128 15.98 7.98 7.51
N ALA A 129 15.56 9.01 8.24
CA ALA A 129 16.00 9.32 9.60
C ALA A 129 15.12 8.72 10.71
N LEU A 130 14.05 7.99 10.35
CA LEU A 130 13.10 7.38 11.29
C LEU A 130 13.57 6.05 11.90
#